data_AF-A0A2C6MIX1-F1
#
_entry.id   AF-A0A2C6MIX1-F1
#
_cell.length_a   1.000
_cell.length_b   1.000
_cell.length_c   1.000
_cell.angle_alpha   90.00
_cell.angle_beta   90.00
_cell.angle_gamma   90.00
#
_symmetry.space_group_name_H-M   'P 1'
#
loop_
_entity.id
_entity.type
_entity.pdbx_description
1 polymer ?
#
loop_
_entity_poly.entity_id
_entity_poly.type
_entity_poly.pdbx_seq_one_letter_code
_entity_poly.pdbx_strand_id
1 'polypeptide(L)'
;MQHPTNTRIIYADNPEEARQKYLALAIKTKDPNPGVEVLKPLEDEEFDIESDINLIGEVSVGPSIMAEIRKDPPRAYVVYYLEDPKNFAESES
;
A
#
# COMPACT_ATOMS: atom_id res chain seq x y z
N MET A 1 -15.71 8.32 3.02
CA MET A 1 -14.79 7.90 1.95
C MET A 1 -13.64 7.22 2.65
N GLN A 2 -13.21 6.06 2.16
CA GLN A 2 -12.03 5.40 2.71
C GLN A 2 -10.79 6.20 2.33
N HIS A 3 -9.77 6.17 3.18
CA HIS A 3 -8.53 6.89 2.95
C HIS A 3 -7.34 5.93 3.02
N PRO A 4 -6.42 5.98 2.05
CA PRO A 4 -5.20 5.19 2.10
C PRO A 4 -4.28 5.69 3.22
N THR A 5 -3.83 4.79 4.08
CA THR A 5 -2.89 5.07 5.16
C THR A 5 -1.80 4.01 5.24
N ASN A 6 -0.69 4.36 5.92
CA ASN A 6 0.40 3.42 6.24
C ASN A 6 1.04 2.71 5.03
N THR A 7 1.13 3.37 3.88
CA THR A 7 1.74 2.78 2.68
C THR A 7 3.14 2.22 2.91
N ARG A 8 3.38 1.01 2.41
CA ARG A 8 4.66 0.29 2.42
C ARG A 8 4.94 -0.34 1.06
N ILE A 9 6.23 -0.46 0.76
CA ILE A 9 6.71 -1.32 -0.32
C ILE A 9 7.05 -2.68 0.28
N ILE A 10 6.43 -3.74 -0.22
CA ILE A 10 6.63 -5.11 0.22
C ILE A 10 7.16 -5.93 -0.95
N TYR A 11 8.32 -6.56 -0.77
CA TYR A 11 8.83 -7.50 -1.76
C TYR A 11 8.27 -8.90 -1.50
N ALA A 12 7.59 -9.46 -2.51
CA ALA A 12 6.96 -10.77 -2.43
C ALA A 12 6.88 -11.42 -3.81
N ASP A 13 6.63 -12.73 -3.85
CA ASP A 13 6.50 -13.49 -5.09
C ASP A 13 5.06 -13.44 -5.64
N ASN A 14 4.09 -13.11 -4.79
CA ASN A 14 2.68 -12.98 -5.15
C ASN A 14 1.91 -12.02 -4.22
N PRO A 15 0.70 -11.56 -4.60
CA PRO A 15 -0.08 -10.60 -3.81
C PRO A 15 -0.46 -11.10 -2.41
N GLU A 16 -0.76 -12.39 -2.25
CA GLU A 16 -1.16 -12.96 -0.96
C GLU A 16 0.01 -12.93 0.03
N GLU A 17 1.21 -13.27 -0.41
CA GLU A 17 2.42 -13.16 0.41
C GLU A 17 2.72 -11.70 0.77
N ALA A 18 2.54 -10.75 -0.16
CA ALA A 18 2.71 -9.32 0.12
C ALA A 18 1.74 -8.85 1.23
N ARG A 19 0.47 -9.27 1.14
CA ARG A 19 -0.55 -8.99 2.13
C ARG A 19 -0.17 -9.54 3.51
N GLN A 20 0.24 -10.80 3.57
CA GLN A 20 0.62 -11.47 4.82
C GLN A 20 1.83 -10.79 5.46
N LYS A 21 2.86 -10.46 4.67
CA LYS A 21 4.05 -9.71 5.13
C LYS A 21 3.67 -8.34 5.69
N TYR A 22 2.78 -7.61 5.01
CA TYR A 22 2.30 -6.32 5.47
C TYR A 22 1.52 -6.43 6.79
N LEU A 23 0.58 -7.37 6.89
CA LEU A 23 -0.18 -7.62 8.13
C LEU A 23 0.72 -8.04 9.30
N ALA A 24 1.80 -8.77 9.03
CA ALA A 24 2.79 -9.17 10.03
C ALA A 24 3.58 -7.98 10.62
N LEU A 25 3.53 -6.79 9.99
CA LEU A 25 4.12 -5.57 10.56
C LEU A 25 3.35 -5.06 11.79
N ALA A 26 2.14 -5.57 12.03
CA ALA A 26 1.30 -5.23 13.18
C ALA A 26 1.13 -3.71 13.41
N ILE A 27 0.99 -2.97 12.30
CA ILE A 27 0.79 -1.52 12.32
C ILE A 27 -0.59 -1.22 12.93
N LYS A 28 -0.64 -0.32 13.91
CA LYS A 28 -1.90 0.10 14.53
C LYS A 28 -2.62 1.12 13.64
N THR A 29 -3.90 0.86 13.40
CA THR A 29 -4.82 1.75 12.67
C THR A 29 -5.84 2.36 13.63
N LYS A 30 -6.50 3.44 13.21
CA LYS A 30 -7.64 4.02 13.92
C LYS A 30 -8.93 3.27 13.59
N ASP A 31 -9.03 2.77 12.36
CA ASP A 31 -10.07 1.82 11.98
C ASP A 31 -9.79 0.46 12.65
N PRO A 32 -10.72 -0.14 13.41
CA PRO A 32 -10.55 -1.50 13.94
C PRO A 32 -10.58 -2.58 12.86
N ASN A 33 -11.17 -2.30 11.69
CA ASN A 33 -11.32 -3.25 10.58
C ASN A 33 -10.93 -2.58 9.25
N PRO A 34 -9.66 -2.13 9.10
CA PRO A 34 -9.23 -1.47 7.88
C PRO A 34 -9.22 -2.46 6.71
N GLY A 35 -9.62 -1.99 5.53
CA GLY A 35 -9.33 -2.70 4.29
C GLY A 35 -7.82 -2.74 4.02
N VAL A 36 -7.35 -3.68 3.21
CA VAL A 36 -5.94 -3.74 2.77
C VAL A 36 -5.91 -3.84 1.26
N GLU A 37 -5.26 -2.87 0.62
CA GLU A 37 -5.01 -2.90 -0.82
C GLU A 37 -3.59 -3.36 -1.10
N VAL A 38 -3.45 -4.21 -2.11
CA VAL A 38 -2.17 -4.77 -2.55
C VAL A 38 -2.08 -4.57 -4.06
N LEU A 39 -1.25 -3.62 -4.48
CA LEU A 39 -1.12 -3.24 -5.88
C LEU A 39 0.27 -3.57 -6.39
N LYS A 40 0.33 -4.12 -7.60
CA LYS A 40 1.58 -4.38 -8.31
C LYS A 40 1.81 -3.25 -9.32
N PRO A 41 2.84 -2.40 -9.14
CA PRO A 41 3.05 -1.25 -10.03
C PRO A 41 3.23 -1.66 -11.49
N LEU A 42 3.92 -2.77 -11.75
CA LEU A 42 4.13 -3.26 -13.12
C LEU A 42 2.88 -3.84 -13.80
N GLU A 43 1.77 -4.00 -13.09
CA GLU A 43 0.48 -4.40 -13.67
C GLU A 43 -0.40 -3.18 -14.01
N ASP A 44 0.04 -1.97 -13.62
CA ASP A 44 -0.63 -0.71 -13.93
C ASP A 44 -0.08 -0.14 -15.25
N GLU A 45 -0.96 0.08 -16.23
CA GLU A 45 -0.58 0.59 -17.55
C GLU A 45 -0.11 2.06 -17.51
N GLU A 46 -0.52 2.82 -16.49
CA GLU A 46 -0.13 4.21 -16.30
C GLU A 46 1.20 4.35 -15.53
N PHE A 47 1.71 3.26 -14.96
CA PHE A 47 2.95 3.25 -14.19
C PHE A 47 4.18 3.37 -15.08
N ASP A 48 5.02 4.37 -14.79
CA ASP A 48 6.31 4.56 -15.41
C ASP A 48 7.45 4.35 -14.40
N ILE A 49 8.21 3.26 -14.56
CA ILE A 49 9.34 2.91 -13.69
C ILE A 49 10.46 3.96 -13.71
N GLU A 50 10.59 4.71 -14.81
CA GLU A 50 11.61 5.75 -14.98
C GLU A 50 11.16 7.10 -14.41
N SER A 51 9.85 7.33 -14.27
CA SER A 51 9.30 8.53 -13.63
C SER A 51 9.67 8.61 -12.15
N ASP A 52 10.02 9.80 -11.68
CA ASP A 52 10.34 10.06 -10.27
C ASP A 52 9.11 10.06 -9.36
N ILE A 53 7.91 10.18 -9.94
CA ILE A 53 6.63 10.19 -9.23
C ILE A 53 5.63 9.36 -10.01
N ASN A 54 4.87 8.51 -9.32
CA ASN A 54 3.74 7.79 -9.89
C ASN A 54 2.50 7.91 -8.99
N LEU A 55 1.31 7.73 -9.58
CA LEU A 55 0.09 7.44 -8.84
C LEU A 55 -0.14 5.92 -8.93
N ILE A 56 -0.25 5.25 -7.79
CA ILE A 56 -0.48 3.80 -7.73
C ILE A 56 -1.73 3.58 -6.89
N GLY A 57 -2.82 3.17 -7.55
CA GLY A 57 -4.16 3.21 -6.96
C GLY A 57 -4.52 4.63 -6.51
N GLU A 58 -4.74 4.81 -5.22
CA GLU A 58 -5.07 6.13 -4.64
C GLU A 58 -3.88 6.84 -3.98
N VAL A 59 -2.65 6.33 -4.15
CA VAL A 59 -1.46 6.83 -3.47
C VAL A 59 -0.44 7.41 -4.44
N SER A 60 -0.12 8.69 -4.27
CA SER A 60 1.03 9.30 -4.96
C SER A 60 2.34 8.87 -4.29
N VAL A 61 3.19 8.18 -5.04
CA VAL A 61 4.51 7.73 -4.59
C VAL A 61 5.58 8.67 -5.13
N GLY A 62 6.39 9.23 -4.23
CA GLY A 62 7.48 10.12 -4.58
C GLY A 62 8.83 9.41 -4.78
N PRO A 63 9.91 10.18 -5.01
CA PRO A 63 11.22 9.63 -5.42
C PRO A 63 11.80 8.58 -4.46
N SER A 64 11.63 8.77 -3.13
CA SER A 64 12.15 7.81 -2.15
C SER A 64 11.43 6.46 -2.22
N ILE A 65 10.14 6.45 -2.53
CA ILE A 65 9.36 5.22 -2.68
C ILE A 65 9.64 4.58 -4.04
N MET A 66 9.73 5.39 -5.10
CA MET A 66 10.17 4.93 -6.41
C MET A 66 11.55 4.28 -6.37
N ALA A 67 12.48 4.82 -5.58
CA ALA A 67 13.79 4.23 -5.36
C ALA A 67 13.72 2.84 -4.71
N GLU A 68 12.78 2.60 -3.78
CA GLU A 68 12.55 1.25 -3.25
C GLU A 68 11.96 0.33 -4.32
N ILE A 69 10.92 0.76 -5.05
CA ILE A 69 10.31 -0.06 -6.13
C ILE A 69 11.37 -0.49 -7.15
N ARG A 70 12.27 0.42 -7.55
CA ARG A 70 13.34 0.16 -8.52
C ARG A 70 14.39 -0.86 -8.08
N LYS A 71 14.50 -1.19 -6.79
CA LYS A 71 15.45 -2.23 -6.31
C LYS A 71 15.08 -3.63 -6.78
N ASP A 72 13.79 -3.93 -6.84
CA ASP A 72 13.28 -5.22 -7.29
C ASP A 72 11.84 -5.05 -7.85
N PRO A 73 11.69 -4.41 -9.03
CA PRO A 73 10.37 -4.07 -9.58
C PRO A 73 9.43 -5.27 -9.75
N PRO A 74 9.88 -6.46 -10.22
CA PRO A 74 9.01 -7.62 -10.39
C PRO A 74 8.34 -8.11 -9.10
N ARG A 75 8.99 -7.89 -7.96
CA ARG A 75 8.56 -8.35 -6.63
C ARG A 75 8.01 -7.22 -5.77
N ALA A 76 8.12 -5.96 -6.19
CA ALA A 76 7.65 -4.82 -5.42
C ALA A 76 6.12 -4.70 -5.47
N TYR A 77 5.47 -4.77 -4.32
CA TYR A 77 4.06 -4.47 -4.12
C TYR A 77 3.90 -3.19 -3.29
N VAL A 78 2.99 -2.32 -3.70
CA VAL A 78 2.55 -1.17 -2.91
C VAL A 78 1.36 -1.63 -2.09
N VAL A 79 1.51 -1.62 -0.77
CA VAL A 79 0.48 -2.11 0.16
C VAL A 79 0.12 -0.99 1.13
N TYR A 80 -1.17 -0.76 1.34
CA TYR A 80 -1.68 0.24 2.28
C TYR A 80 -2.99 -0.20 2.92
N TYR A 81 -3.33 0.41 4.05
CA TYR A 81 -4.65 0.27 4.65
C TYR A 81 -5.64 1.24 4.01
N LEU A 82 -6.89 0.82 3.84
CA LEU A 82 -8.03 1.68 3.52
C LEU A 82 -8.87 1.84 4.79
N GLU A 83 -8.73 2.99 5.45
CA GLU A 83 -9.44 3.29 6.69
C GLU A 83 -10.73 4.08 6.40
N ASP A 84 -11.88 3.67 6.98
CA ASP A 84 -13.11 4.47 6.96
C ASP A 84 -13.20 5.32 8.23
N PRO A 85 -13.19 6.67 8.12
CA PRO A 85 -13.35 7.54 9.29
C PRO A 85 -14.62 7.29 10.12
N LYS A 86 -15.66 6.68 9.54
CA LYS A 86 -16.88 6.32 10.29
C LYS A 86 -16.60 5.25 11.35
N ASN A 87 -15.63 4.37 11.12
CA ASN A 87 -15.28 3.28 12.04
C ASN A 87 -14.46 3.76 13.25
N PHE A 88 -13.96 5.00 13.21
CA PHE A 88 -13.10 5.54 14.27
C PHE A 88 -13.86 5.76 15.59
N ALA A 89 -15.17 6.03 15.51
CA ALA A 89 -16.01 6.36 16.67
C ALA A 89 -16.61 5.13 17.39
N GLU A 90 -16.60 3.94 16.77
CA GLU A 90 -17.10 2.72 17.42
C GLU A 90 -16.11 2.10 18.41
N SER A 91 -14.91 2.68 18.56
CA SER A 91 -13.88 2.19 19.50
C SER A 91 -13.97 2.77 20.92
N GLU A 92 -15.01 3.56 21.24
CA GLU A 92 -15.21 4.19 22.57
C GLU A 92 -16.51 3.78 23.31
N SER A 93 -17.11 2.63 23.02
CA SER A 93 -18.31 2.13 23.74
C SER A 93 -18.05 0.89 24.58
#